data_AF-A0A950W6U9-F1
#
_entry.id   AF-A0A950W6U9-F1
#
_cell.length_a   1.000
_cell.length_b   1.000
_cell.length_c   1.000
_cell.angle_alpha   90.00
_cell.angle_beta   90.00
_cell.angle_gamma   90.00
#
_symmetry.space_group_name_H-M   'P 1'
#
loop_
_entity.id
_entity.type
_entity.pdbx_description
1 polymer ?
#
loop_
_entity_poly.entity_id
_entity_poly.type
_entity_poly.pdbx_seq_one_letter_code
_entity_poly.pdbx_strand_id
1 'polypeptide(L)'
;MPVNNTAHLLEFREEDVRYAMQSLLIGKSCALIGVGGIGKTSLLRQLVSTPVRQHYLNGDHHHFIFLPIDAHEVAKPSSLAYYRLMASLLEPVLERNGQLLPIRNPLSMTNEELARQALFDRVDALVSTNEHLILVFFFDEFDVAFTEVEPHFFRVLLALRNRAQGRICYVIASNNMPALICDGRSRKVVREMFVELFNGNVRGIKPFEGRDAQTMLEQDLAQKDQVSPELQRLALEITGAHPGLLKSTLDALSEGSIEAEEQDIPEQIIEKLLYDMPVVSRCEQLWNSLSEIEQYCLKYVRKSMLTKSAIGQHYPVQQINDAIQILQLKGILLEVQRNKLYRCFSALLASYIVQRYTSLTPGLQIDFSRRQVWVDGVLQPGHLTPKEFKLLRYLATHANEVCSREEITRAVYDQEYTSKRDDARLDAVVERARRCIGDDPREPRFLETVRAMGHRLNEYLGERA
;
A
#
# COMPACT_ATOMS: atom_id res chain seq x y z
N MET A 1 25.29 -25.88 -14.21
CA MET A 1 24.53 -26.74 -13.28
C MET A 1 23.11 -26.22 -13.24
N PRO A 2 22.06 -27.05 -13.30
CA PRO A 2 20.72 -26.57 -12.95
C PRO A 2 20.75 -26.15 -11.48
N VAL A 3 20.42 -24.89 -11.19
CA VAL A 3 20.25 -24.44 -9.81
C VAL A 3 19.17 -25.31 -9.16
N ASN A 4 19.37 -25.67 -7.89
CA ASN A 4 18.57 -26.66 -7.19
C ASN A 4 17.16 -26.10 -6.89
N ASN A 5 16.31 -26.09 -7.92
CA ASN A 5 15.07 -25.31 -8.02
C ASN A 5 14.11 -25.54 -6.84
N THR A 6 14.15 -26.75 -6.26
CA THR A 6 13.37 -27.13 -5.09
C THR A 6 13.83 -26.42 -3.81
N ALA A 7 15.13 -26.23 -3.59
CA ALA A 7 15.64 -25.55 -2.39
C ALA A 7 15.26 -24.07 -2.41
N HIS A 8 15.47 -23.42 -3.56
CA HIS A 8 15.05 -22.05 -3.81
C HIS A 8 13.55 -21.83 -3.58
N LEU A 9 12.70 -22.78 -3.99
CA LEU A 9 11.24 -22.70 -3.78
C LEU A 9 10.83 -22.81 -2.29
N LEU A 10 11.68 -23.40 -1.44
CA LEU A 10 11.44 -23.51 0.00
C LEU A 10 11.91 -22.29 0.79
N GLU A 11 12.98 -21.64 0.33
CA GLU A 11 13.65 -20.53 1.02
C GLU A 11 13.14 -19.14 0.58
N PHE A 12 12.54 -19.03 -0.60
CA PHE A 12 11.96 -17.77 -1.09
C PHE A 12 10.71 -17.38 -0.28
N ARG A 13 10.66 -16.14 0.23
CA ARG A 13 9.62 -15.64 1.16
C ARG A 13 9.36 -16.57 2.36
N GLU A 14 10.42 -17.18 2.89
CA GLU A 14 10.39 -18.20 3.95
C GLU A 14 9.46 -17.84 5.12
N GLU A 15 9.52 -16.60 5.60
CA GLU A 15 8.66 -16.14 6.72
C GLU A 15 7.17 -16.05 6.35
N ASP A 16 6.84 -15.57 5.15
CA ASP A 16 5.45 -15.41 4.72
C ASP A 16 4.82 -16.79 4.48
N VAL A 17 5.59 -17.71 3.88
CA VAL A 17 5.23 -19.12 3.70
C VAL A 17 5.02 -19.81 5.04
N ARG A 18 5.99 -19.68 5.96
CA ARG A 18 5.92 -20.24 7.32
C ARG A 18 4.70 -19.74 8.06
N TYR A 19 4.43 -18.43 8.02
CA TYR A 19 3.27 -17.82 8.68
C TYR A 19 1.94 -18.39 8.18
N ALA A 20 1.77 -18.51 6.86
CA ALA A 20 0.56 -19.07 6.27
C ALA A 20 0.40 -20.55 6.64
N MET A 21 1.45 -21.37 6.47
CA MET A 21 1.40 -22.81 6.77
C MET A 21 1.19 -23.10 8.26
N GLN A 22 1.83 -22.35 9.16
CA GLN A 22 1.58 -22.46 10.61
C GLN A 22 0.15 -22.08 10.98
N SER A 23 -0.45 -21.08 10.32
CA SER A 23 -1.86 -20.73 10.52
C SER A 23 -2.80 -21.90 10.15
N LEU A 24 -2.51 -22.58 9.04
CA LEU A 24 -3.28 -23.75 8.58
C LEU A 24 -3.14 -24.96 9.52
N LEU A 25 -1.92 -25.24 10.02
CA LEU A 25 -1.67 -26.32 10.99
C LEU A 25 -2.49 -26.17 12.29
N ILE A 26 -2.83 -24.93 12.69
CA ILE A 26 -3.69 -24.66 13.86
C ILE A 26 -5.16 -24.38 13.51
N GLY A 27 -5.61 -24.76 12.31
CA GLY A 27 -7.02 -24.63 11.89
C GLY A 27 -7.50 -23.18 11.71
N LYS A 28 -6.58 -22.25 11.43
CA LYS A 28 -6.90 -20.83 11.21
C LYS A 28 -6.73 -20.42 9.75
N SER A 29 -7.71 -19.66 9.27
CA SER A 29 -7.59 -18.85 8.06
C SER A 29 -6.50 -17.78 8.21
N CYS A 30 -5.95 -17.29 7.11
CA CYS A 30 -5.03 -16.15 7.10
C CYS A 30 -5.27 -15.23 5.89
N ALA A 31 -4.97 -13.93 6.07
CA ALA A 31 -5.05 -12.93 5.02
C ALA A 31 -3.65 -12.37 4.70
N LEU A 32 -3.32 -12.34 3.42
CA LEU A 32 -2.04 -11.87 2.86
C LEU A 32 -2.30 -10.53 2.16
N ILE A 33 -1.93 -9.43 2.82
CA ILE A 33 -2.24 -8.06 2.38
C ILE A 33 -0.97 -7.36 1.90
N GLY A 34 -0.96 -6.87 0.67
CA GLY A 34 0.22 -6.21 0.09
C GLY A 34 -0.09 -5.55 -1.24
N VAL A 35 0.69 -4.55 -1.66
CA VAL A 35 0.40 -3.77 -2.88
C VAL A 35 0.41 -4.59 -4.18
N GLY A 36 -0.11 -4.01 -5.27
CA GLY A 36 -0.02 -4.56 -6.61
C GLY A 36 1.44 -4.75 -7.03
N GLY A 37 1.76 -5.90 -7.65
CA GLY A 37 3.12 -6.23 -8.08
C GLY A 37 4.06 -6.77 -7.01
N ILE A 38 3.62 -6.93 -5.75
CA ILE A 38 4.45 -7.44 -4.63
C ILE A 38 4.68 -8.97 -4.64
N GLY A 39 4.03 -9.69 -5.55
CA GLY A 39 4.18 -11.15 -5.72
C GLY A 39 3.18 -12.03 -4.95
N LYS A 40 2.03 -11.50 -4.51
CA LYS A 40 1.00 -12.28 -3.77
C LYS A 40 0.54 -13.54 -4.52
N THR A 41 0.20 -13.41 -5.80
CA THR A 41 -0.16 -14.52 -6.69
C THR A 41 0.92 -15.59 -6.75
N SER A 42 2.19 -15.19 -6.88
CA SER A 42 3.32 -16.12 -6.87
C SER A 42 3.45 -16.85 -5.53
N LEU A 43 3.25 -16.16 -4.41
CA LEU A 43 3.23 -16.74 -3.07
C LEU A 43 2.05 -17.71 -2.87
N LEU A 44 0.84 -17.42 -3.38
CA LEU A 44 -0.27 -18.37 -3.35
C LEU A 44 0.04 -19.63 -4.16
N ARG A 45 0.60 -19.49 -5.37
CA ARG A 45 1.03 -20.63 -6.20
C ARG A 45 2.12 -21.46 -5.51
N GLN A 46 3.07 -20.81 -4.85
CA GLN A 46 4.12 -21.45 -4.04
C GLN A 46 3.52 -22.24 -2.88
N LEU A 47 2.57 -21.66 -2.12
CA LEU A 47 1.86 -22.34 -1.02
C LEU A 47 1.12 -23.59 -1.49
N VAL A 48 0.51 -23.57 -2.68
CA VAL A 48 -0.21 -24.72 -3.26
C VAL A 48 0.75 -25.82 -3.79
N SER A 49 2.02 -25.47 -4.05
CA SER A 49 3.00 -26.40 -4.63
C SER A 49 3.33 -27.59 -3.71
N THR A 50 3.48 -28.78 -4.30
CA THR A 50 3.76 -30.02 -3.56
C THR A 50 5.03 -29.95 -2.69
N PRO A 51 6.19 -29.42 -3.14
CA PRO A 51 7.40 -29.40 -2.33
C PRO A 51 7.24 -28.54 -1.06
N VAL A 52 6.60 -27.37 -1.20
CA VAL A 52 6.35 -26.44 -0.09
C VAL A 52 5.37 -27.06 0.91
N ARG A 53 4.27 -27.66 0.43
CA ARG A 53 3.32 -28.39 1.29
C ARG A 53 3.99 -29.52 2.06
N GLN A 54 4.84 -30.31 1.42
CA GLN A 54 5.55 -31.42 2.06
C GLN A 54 6.53 -30.95 3.13
N HIS A 55 7.28 -29.88 2.86
CA HIS A 55 8.26 -29.32 3.79
C HIS A 55 7.60 -28.65 5.00
N TYR A 56 6.63 -27.77 4.78
CA TYR A 56 6.09 -26.90 5.84
C TYR A 56 4.95 -27.52 6.67
N LEU A 57 4.31 -28.59 6.19
CA LEU A 57 3.23 -29.29 6.91
C LEU A 57 3.72 -30.55 7.63
N ASN A 58 5.04 -30.74 7.84
CA ASN A 58 5.63 -31.77 8.72
C ASN A 58 5.14 -33.22 8.51
N GLY A 59 4.72 -33.58 7.30
CA GLY A 59 4.13 -34.89 6.98
C GLY A 59 2.60 -34.92 6.94
N ASP A 60 1.91 -34.05 7.68
CA ASP A 60 0.43 -33.92 7.69
C ASP A 60 -0.16 -33.44 6.35
N HIS A 61 0.66 -33.10 5.35
CA HIS A 61 0.27 -32.61 4.04
C HIS A 61 -0.80 -33.45 3.30
N HIS A 62 -0.96 -34.74 3.63
CA HIS A 62 -2.01 -35.62 3.13
C HIS A 62 -3.41 -35.29 3.68
N HIS A 63 -3.50 -34.73 4.89
CA HIS A 63 -4.75 -34.30 5.51
C HIS A 63 -5.31 -33.02 4.86
N PHE A 64 -4.49 -32.25 4.14
CA PHE A 64 -4.90 -30.97 3.57
C PHE A 64 -5.19 -31.05 2.07
N ILE A 65 -6.37 -30.58 1.67
CA ILE A 65 -6.75 -30.37 0.27
C ILE A 65 -6.69 -28.87 -0.04
N PHE A 66 -5.79 -28.49 -0.94
CA PHE A 66 -5.56 -27.11 -1.35
C PHE A 66 -6.38 -26.81 -2.61
N LEU A 67 -7.26 -25.81 -2.54
CA LEU A 67 -8.28 -25.49 -3.54
C LEU A 67 -8.09 -24.03 -4.03
N PRO A 68 -7.29 -23.80 -5.08
CA PRO A 68 -7.05 -22.46 -5.62
C PRO A 68 -8.28 -21.89 -6.35
N ILE A 69 -8.52 -20.61 -6.13
CA ILE A 69 -9.59 -19.79 -6.72
C ILE A 69 -8.94 -18.50 -7.22
N ASP A 70 -8.95 -18.29 -8.53
CA ASP A 70 -8.60 -16.99 -9.11
C ASP A 70 -9.89 -16.19 -9.34
N ALA A 71 -9.99 -15.01 -8.73
CA ALA A 71 -11.17 -14.15 -8.91
C ALA A 71 -11.32 -13.63 -10.36
N HIS A 72 -10.23 -13.56 -11.14
CA HIS A 72 -10.29 -13.12 -12.55
C HIS A 72 -11.02 -14.09 -13.47
N GLU A 73 -11.04 -15.40 -13.14
CA GLU A 73 -11.80 -16.39 -13.92
C GLU A 73 -13.32 -16.17 -13.80
N VAL A 74 -13.75 -15.34 -12.83
CA VAL A 74 -15.15 -14.99 -12.60
C VAL A 74 -15.52 -13.73 -13.40
N ALA A 75 -16.02 -13.95 -14.63
CA ALA A 75 -16.44 -12.87 -15.54
C ALA A 75 -17.50 -11.89 -15.00
N LYS A 76 -18.23 -12.26 -13.93
CA LYS A 76 -19.04 -11.34 -13.12
C LYS A 76 -19.03 -11.75 -11.65
N PRO A 77 -18.30 -11.03 -10.77
CA PRO A 77 -18.26 -11.31 -9.34
C PRO A 77 -19.66 -11.34 -8.72
N SER A 78 -19.94 -12.40 -7.96
CA SER A 78 -21.21 -12.61 -7.27
C SER A 78 -21.11 -13.79 -6.31
N SER A 79 -21.94 -13.82 -5.27
CA SER A 79 -22.05 -14.97 -4.35
C SER A 79 -22.31 -16.27 -5.11
N LEU A 80 -23.25 -16.25 -6.07
CA LEU A 80 -23.52 -17.34 -7.00
C LEU A 80 -22.25 -17.86 -7.69
N ALA A 81 -21.45 -16.97 -8.29
CA ALA A 81 -20.26 -17.39 -9.02
C ALA A 81 -19.21 -18.03 -8.10
N TYR A 82 -18.97 -17.43 -6.92
CA TYR A 82 -18.06 -18.02 -5.94
C TYR A 82 -18.55 -19.38 -5.41
N TYR A 83 -19.84 -19.53 -5.08
CA TYR A 83 -20.38 -20.82 -4.62
C TYR A 83 -20.22 -21.91 -5.68
N ARG A 84 -20.49 -21.59 -6.96
CA ARG A 84 -20.32 -22.51 -8.09
C ARG A 84 -18.87 -22.92 -8.28
N LEU A 85 -17.94 -21.97 -8.22
CA LEU A 85 -16.50 -22.22 -8.37
C LEU A 85 -15.98 -23.09 -7.21
N MET A 86 -16.25 -22.70 -5.96
CA MET A 86 -15.92 -23.49 -4.77
C MET A 86 -16.48 -24.92 -4.84
N ALA A 87 -17.75 -25.08 -5.25
CA ALA A 87 -18.37 -26.39 -5.39
C ALA A 87 -17.72 -27.22 -6.49
N SER A 88 -17.36 -26.63 -7.64
CA SER A 88 -16.69 -27.33 -8.74
C SER A 88 -15.29 -27.83 -8.37
N LEU A 89 -14.55 -27.08 -7.53
CA LEU A 89 -13.22 -27.48 -7.04
C LEU A 89 -13.26 -28.69 -6.10
N LEU A 90 -14.41 -28.97 -5.47
CA LEU A 90 -14.61 -30.16 -4.64
C LEU A 90 -14.97 -31.41 -5.45
N GLU A 91 -15.43 -31.29 -6.70
CA GLU A 91 -15.86 -32.45 -7.51
C GLU A 91 -14.76 -33.50 -7.69
N PRO A 92 -13.52 -33.15 -8.11
CA PRO A 92 -12.45 -34.13 -8.27
C PRO A 92 -11.99 -34.75 -6.93
N VAL A 93 -12.32 -34.11 -5.80
CA VAL A 93 -12.04 -34.61 -4.45
C VAL A 93 -13.09 -35.64 -4.05
N LEU A 94 -14.36 -35.37 -4.33
CA LEU A 94 -15.49 -36.28 -4.10
C LEU A 94 -15.37 -37.55 -4.94
N GLU A 95 -15.08 -37.42 -6.24
CA GLU A 95 -14.89 -38.54 -7.15
C GLU A 95 -13.78 -39.50 -6.69
N ARG A 96 -12.64 -38.95 -6.23
CA ARG A 96 -11.52 -39.74 -5.67
C ARG A 96 -11.88 -40.47 -4.37
N ASN A 97 -12.82 -39.94 -3.60
CA ASN A 97 -13.33 -40.55 -2.37
C ASN A 97 -14.57 -41.44 -2.62
N GLY A 98 -14.92 -41.72 -3.89
CA GLY A 98 -16.06 -42.56 -4.25
C GLY A 98 -17.43 -41.96 -3.94
N GLN A 99 -17.49 -40.65 -3.65
CA GLN A 99 -18.74 -39.94 -3.35
C GLN A 99 -19.31 -39.32 -4.63
N LEU A 100 -20.51 -39.73 -5.01
CA LEU A 100 -21.25 -39.20 -6.15
C LEU A 100 -22.49 -38.46 -5.66
N LEU A 101 -22.56 -37.16 -5.94
CA LEU A 101 -23.72 -36.32 -5.60
C LEU A 101 -24.66 -36.12 -6.80
N PRO A 102 -25.95 -35.78 -6.57
CA PRO A 102 -26.94 -35.73 -7.65
C PRO A 102 -26.68 -34.63 -8.69
N ILE A 103 -26.23 -33.45 -8.23
CA ILE A 103 -25.78 -32.35 -9.07
C ILE A 103 -24.35 -32.65 -9.50
N ARG A 104 -24.10 -32.91 -10.79
CA ARG A 104 -22.74 -33.25 -11.30
C ARG A 104 -21.95 -32.07 -11.87
N ASN A 105 -22.61 -30.94 -12.11
CA ASN A 105 -21.95 -29.73 -12.59
C ASN A 105 -22.44 -28.52 -11.79
N PRO A 106 -21.63 -28.01 -10.85
CA PRO A 106 -21.90 -26.75 -10.16
C PRO A 106 -21.71 -25.52 -11.06
N LEU A 107 -20.95 -25.63 -12.17
CA LEU A 107 -21.07 -24.68 -13.27
C LEU A 107 -22.43 -24.90 -13.98
N SER A 108 -22.85 -23.98 -14.84
CA SER A 108 -24.23 -23.88 -15.39
C SER A 108 -25.36 -23.54 -14.38
N MET A 109 -25.23 -23.78 -13.07
CA MET A 109 -26.26 -23.40 -12.07
C MET A 109 -26.58 -21.90 -12.13
N THR A 110 -27.86 -21.54 -12.13
CA THR A 110 -28.32 -20.14 -12.26
C THR A 110 -28.93 -19.55 -10.99
N ASN A 111 -29.26 -20.39 -10.01
CA ASN A 111 -29.89 -19.99 -8.76
C ASN A 111 -28.85 -20.02 -7.61
N GLU A 112 -28.71 -18.89 -6.91
CA GLU A 112 -27.73 -18.72 -5.82
C GLU A 112 -27.96 -19.67 -4.65
N GLU A 113 -29.22 -19.86 -4.24
CA GLU A 113 -29.57 -20.71 -3.10
C GLU A 113 -29.31 -22.19 -3.41
N LEU A 114 -29.58 -22.64 -4.63
CA LEU A 114 -29.21 -23.99 -5.08
C LEU A 114 -27.68 -24.15 -5.15
N ALA A 115 -26.94 -23.16 -5.64
CA ALA A 115 -25.47 -23.22 -5.70
C ALA A 115 -24.85 -23.22 -4.29
N ARG A 116 -25.41 -22.42 -3.37
CA ARG A 116 -25.07 -22.41 -1.95
C ARG A 116 -25.30 -23.80 -1.34
N GLN A 117 -26.49 -24.38 -1.53
CA GLN A 117 -26.80 -25.72 -1.02
C GLN A 117 -25.86 -26.79 -1.62
N ALA A 118 -25.61 -26.74 -2.93
CA ALA A 118 -24.70 -27.66 -3.61
C ALA A 118 -23.24 -27.57 -3.12
N LEU A 119 -22.81 -26.43 -2.57
CA LEU A 119 -21.52 -26.28 -1.88
C LEU A 119 -21.56 -26.89 -0.47
N PHE A 120 -22.63 -26.65 0.31
CA PHE A 120 -22.80 -27.26 1.64
C PHE A 120 -22.84 -28.80 1.56
N ASP A 121 -23.62 -29.37 0.63
CA ASP A 121 -23.76 -30.83 0.48
C ASP A 121 -22.40 -31.50 0.18
N ARG A 122 -21.56 -30.84 -0.64
CA ARG A 122 -20.20 -31.30 -1.00
C ARG A 122 -19.24 -31.25 0.18
N VAL A 123 -19.27 -30.14 0.91
CA VAL A 123 -18.47 -29.95 2.12
C VAL A 123 -18.85 -31.00 3.15
N ASP A 124 -20.15 -31.16 3.43
CA ASP A 124 -20.64 -32.13 4.41
C ASP A 124 -20.26 -33.57 4.02
N ALA A 125 -20.39 -33.95 2.74
CA ALA A 125 -20.01 -35.27 2.25
C ALA A 125 -18.53 -35.60 2.54
N LEU A 126 -17.61 -34.68 2.23
CA LEU A 126 -16.17 -34.86 2.46
C LEU A 126 -15.80 -34.85 3.95
N VAL A 127 -16.35 -33.88 4.69
CA VAL A 127 -16.01 -33.58 6.09
C VAL A 127 -16.60 -34.59 7.08
N SER A 128 -17.71 -35.26 6.71
CA SER A 128 -18.32 -36.34 7.49
C SER A 128 -17.66 -37.71 7.28
N THR A 129 -17.05 -37.96 6.11
CA THR A 129 -16.39 -39.23 5.81
C THR A 129 -14.90 -39.26 6.16
N ASN A 130 -14.26 -38.10 6.32
CA ASN A 130 -12.84 -37.99 6.62
C ASN A 130 -12.61 -37.11 7.86
N GLU A 131 -12.38 -37.72 9.02
CA GLU A 131 -12.25 -37.00 10.31
C GLU A 131 -11.10 -35.99 10.30
N HIS A 132 -9.95 -36.34 9.71
CA HIS A 132 -8.75 -35.50 9.69
C HIS A 132 -8.64 -34.55 8.49
N LEU A 133 -9.58 -34.60 7.54
CA LEU A 133 -9.50 -33.80 6.31
C LEU A 133 -9.69 -32.31 6.59
N ILE A 134 -8.77 -31.49 6.08
CA ILE A 134 -8.82 -30.03 6.12
C ILE A 134 -8.93 -29.50 4.69
N LEU A 135 -9.99 -28.76 4.39
CA LEU A 135 -10.16 -28.08 3.10
C LEU A 135 -9.61 -26.66 3.21
N VAL A 136 -8.72 -26.27 2.30
CA VAL A 136 -8.11 -24.93 2.30
C VAL A 136 -8.38 -24.26 0.97
N PHE A 137 -9.23 -23.22 0.97
CA PHE A 137 -9.50 -22.43 -0.22
C PHE A 137 -8.53 -21.24 -0.29
N PHE A 138 -7.82 -21.12 -1.42
CA PHE A 138 -6.87 -20.04 -1.69
C PHE A 138 -7.50 -19.06 -2.67
N PHE A 139 -7.93 -17.88 -2.22
CA PHE A 139 -8.48 -16.85 -3.09
C PHE A 139 -7.38 -15.85 -3.46
N ASP A 140 -7.13 -15.68 -4.76
CA ASP A 140 -6.39 -14.51 -5.25
C ASP A 140 -7.34 -13.33 -5.51
N GLU A 141 -6.78 -12.12 -5.47
CA GLU A 141 -7.46 -10.84 -5.77
C GLU A 141 -8.81 -10.63 -5.03
N PHE A 142 -8.83 -10.91 -3.73
CA PHE A 142 -10.05 -10.94 -2.92
C PHE A 142 -10.67 -9.55 -2.63
N ASP A 143 -10.04 -8.45 -3.06
CA ASP A 143 -10.59 -7.07 -3.02
C ASP A 143 -11.97 -6.97 -3.67
N VAL A 144 -12.14 -7.70 -4.78
CA VAL A 144 -13.38 -7.76 -5.55
C VAL A 144 -14.53 -8.35 -4.72
N ALA A 145 -14.25 -9.34 -3.88
CA ALA A 145 -15.24 -9.90 -2.97
C ALA A 145 -15.67 -8.90 -1.89
N PHE A 146 -14.79 -7.98 -1.47
CA PHE A 146 -15.13 -6.95 -0.47
C PHE A 146 -15.98 -5.81 -1.03
N THR A 147 -16.00 -5.60 -2.34
CA THR A 147 -16.61 -4.43 -3.00
C THR A 147 -17.82 -4.78 -3.86
N GLU A 148 -17.78 -5.91 -4.58
CA GLU A 148 -18.83 -6.30 -5.55
C GLU A 148 -19.76 -7.41 -5.06
N VAL A 149 -19.45 -8.10 -3.96
CA VAL A 149 -20.22 -9.25 -3.46
C VAL A 149 -21.03 -8.89 -2.21
N GLU A 150 -22.28 -9.36 -2.17
CA GLU A 150 -23.21 -9.14 -1.06
C GLU A 150 -22.66 -9.66 0.28
N PRO A 151 -22.81 -8.94 1.41
CA PRO A 151 -22.24 -9.34 2.71
C PRO A 151 -22.70 -10.71 3.24
N HIS A 152 -23.80 -11.26 2.71
CA HIS A 152 -24.25 -12.62 2.99
C HIS A 152 -23.19 -13.68 2.61
N PHE A 153 -22.39 -13.44 1.58
CA PHE A 153 -21.30 -14.32 1.16
C PHE A 153 -20.33 -14.65 2.30
N PHE A 154 -19.90 -13.63 3.05
CA PHE A 154 -18.99 -13.82 4.20
C PHE A 154 -19.65 -14.59 5.36
N ARG A 155 -20.98 -14.50 5.51
CA ARG A 155 -21.73 -15.30 6.49
C ARG A 155 -21.77 -16.77 6.08
N VAL A 156 -21.89 -17.08 4.79
CA VAL A 156 -21.72 -18.45 4.27
C VAL A 156 -20.28 -18.92 4.45
N LEU A 157 -19.31 -18.03 4.22
CA LEU A 157 -17.91 -18.11 4.63
C LEU A 157 -17.74 -18.76 6.01
N LEU A 158 -18.26 -18.03 7.01
CA LEU A 158 -18.17 -18.38 8.42
C LEU A 158 -18.99 -19.65 8.75
N ALA A 159 -20.19 -19.80 8.16
CA ALA A 159 -21.07 -20.93 8.41
C ALA A 159 -20.47 -22.26 7.95
N LEU A 160 -19.81 -22.30 6.78
CA LEU A 160 -19.09 -23.49 6.29
C LEU A 160 -17.98 -23.89 7.27
N ARG A 161 -17.13 -22.92 7.66
CA ARG A 161 -16.04 -23.16 8.62
C ARG A 161 -16.52 -23.64 9.98
N ASN A 162 -17.58 -23.02 10.52
CA ASN A 162 -18.14 -23.40 11.81
C ASN A 162 -18.79 -24.79 11.77
N ARG A 163 -19.52 -25.11 10.70
CA ARG A 163 -20.13 -26.43 10.47
C ARG A 163 -19.08 -27.54 10.35
N ALA A 164 -17.96 -27.25 9.69
CA ALA A 164 -16.81 -28.14 9.60
C ALA A 164 -15.90 -28.15 10.86
N GLN A 165 -16.32 -27.50 11.95
CA GLN A 165 -15.56 -27.44 13.22
C GLN A 165 -14.13 -26.90 13.05
N GLY A 166 -13.94 -25.91 12.16
CA GLY A 166 -12.63 -25.32 11.86
C GLY A 166 -11.81 -26.06 10.80
N ARG A 167 -12.26 -27.23 10.32
CA ARG A 167 -11.60 -28.00 9.23
C ARG A 167 -11.77 -27.39 7.83
N ILE A 168 -12.27 -26.16 7.74
CA ILE A 168 -12.17 -25.34 6.53
C ILE A 168 -11.40 -24.08 6.86
N CYS A 169 -10.34 -23.84 6.11
CA CYS A 169 -9.51 -22.64 6.22
C CYS A 169 -9.57 -21.83 4.91
N TYR A 170 -9.40 -20.52 5.05
CA TYR A 170 -9.32 -19.58 3.94
C TYR A 170 -7.96 -18.91 3.95
N VAL A 171 -7.27 -18.94 2.80
CA VAL A 171 -6.09 -18.12 2.55
C VAL A 171 -6.50 -17.11 1.49
N ILE A 172 -6.44 -15.82 1.79
CA ILE A 172 -6.79 -14.77 0.83
C ILE A 172 -5.56 -13.92 0.51
N ALA A 173 -5.35 -13.59 -0.76
CA ALA A 173 -4.50 -12.49 -1.17
C ALA A 173 -5.36 -11.27 -1.53
N SER A 174 -4.95 -10.09 -1.07
CA SER A 174 -5.67 -8.86 -1.35
C SER A 174 -4.71 -7.66 -1.34
N ASN A 175 -5.03 -6.64 -2.13
CA ASN A 175 -4.37 -5.35 -2.08
C ASN A 175 -4.77 -4.57 -0.83
N ASN A 176 -6.01 -4.69 -0.35
CA ASN A 176 -6.55 -3.80 0.69
C ASN A 176 -7.33 -4.52 1.80
N MET A 177 -7.33 -3.91 2.98
CA MET A 177 -8.21 -4.35 4.08
C MET A 177 -9.64 -3.85 3.82
N PRO A 178 -10.69 -4.66 4.09
CA PRO A 178 -12.09 -4.24 3.91
C PRO A 178 -12.46 -3.02 4.78
N ALA A 179 -11.72 -2.78 5.87
CA ALA A 179 -11.86 -1.57 6.67
C ALA A 179 -11.65 -0.28 5.85
N LEU A 180 -10.77 -0.28 4.85
CA LEU A 180 -10.45 0.87 4.01
C LEU A 180 -11.36 0.99 2.78
N ILE A 181 -11.72 -0.12 2.13
CA ILE A 181 -12.39 -0.12 0.81
C ILE A 181 -13.90 -0.40 0.83
N CYS A 182 -14.48 -0.95 1.89
CA CYS A 182 -15.93 -1.22 1.91
C CYS A 182 -16.74 0.04 2.26
N ASP A 183 -17.85 0.26 1.55
CA ASP A 183 -18.74 1.41 1.75
C ASP A 183 -19.84 1.22 2.79
N GLY A 184 -20.35 2.36 3.30
CA GLY A 184 -21.01 2.47 4.60
C GLY A 184 -22.15 1.48 4.92
N ARG A 185 -22.99 1.10 3.93
CA ARG A 185 -24.12 0.18 4.17
C ARG A 185 -23.68 -1.26 4.49
N SER A 186 -22.54 -1.68 3.97
CA SER A 186 -22.02 -3.06 4.09
C SER A 186 -20.73 -3.16 4.91
N ARG A 187 -19.95 -2.06 5.00
CA ARG A 187 -18.64 -1.97 5.67
C ARG A 187 -18.60 -2.60 7.06
N LYS A 188 -19.60 -2.34 7.90
CA LYS A 188 -19.64 -2.88 9.27
C LYS A 188 -19.71 -4.42 9.25
N VAL A 189 -20.64 -4.98 8.47
CA VAL A 189 -20.85 -6.43 8.39
C VAL A 189 -19.63 -7.13 7.80
N VAL A 190 -19.08 -6.62 6.68
CA VAL A 190 -17.90 -7.23 6.05
C VAL A 190 -16.67 -7.14 6.97
N ARG A 191 -16.48 -6.02 7.68
CA ARG A 191 -15.40 -5.86 8.67
C ARG A 191 -15.55 -6.84 9.84
N GLU A 192 -16.74 -6.99 10.41
CA GLU A 192 -17.02 -7.93 11.51
C GLU A 192 -16.76 -9.38 11.07
N MET A 193 -17.31 -9.80 9.92
CA MET A 193 -17.09 -11.15 9.39
C MET A 193 -15.63 -11.42 9.00
N PHE A 194 -14.90 -10.42 8.49
CA PHE A 194 -13.45 -10.55 8.26
C PHE A 194 -12.70 -10.78 9.58
N VAL A 195 -13.02 -10.02 10.64
CA VAL A 195 -12.40 -10.18 11.95
C VAL A 195 -12.72 -11.56 12.54
N GLU A 196 -13.93 -12.09 12.37
CA GLU A 196 -14.28 -13.44 12.83
C GLU A 196 -13.60 -14.56 12.00
N LEU A 197 -13.53 -14.40 10.67
CA LEU A 197 -12.89 -15.38 9.79
C LEU A 197 -11.38 -15.49 10.02
N PHE A 198 -10.68 -14.36 10.11
CA PHE A 198 -9.21 -14.33 10.19
C PHE A 198 -8.69 -14.16 11.63
N ASN A 199 -9.49 -13.64 12.57
CA ASN A 199 -9.14 -13.50 13.99
C ASN A 199 -7.74 -12.89 14.24
N GLY A 200 -7.45 -11.80 13.54
CA GLY A 200 -6.15 -11.11 13.60
C GLY A 200 -5.01 -11.76 12.80
N ASN A 201 -5.20 -12.92 12.17
CA ASN A 201 -4.21 -13.56 11.31
C ASN A 201 -4.06 -12.82 9.96
N VAL A 202 -3.48 -11.63 9.98
CA VAL A 202 -3.19 -10.81 8.79
C VAL A 202 -1.67 -10.61 8.66
N ARG A 203 -1.08 -11.07 7.56
CA ARG A 203 0.33 -10.84 7.22
C ARG A 203 0.42 -9.75 6.15
N GLY A 204 1.24 -8.75 6.42
CA GLY A 204 1.66 -7.79 5.41
C GLY A 204 2.72 -8.39 4.50
N ILE A 205 2.43 -8.51 3.21
CA ILE A 205 3.41 -8.91 2.20
C ILE A 205 4.17 -7.66 1.77
N LYS A 206 5.44 -7.60 2.17
CA LYS A 206 6.34 -6.46 1.99
C LYS A 206 7.19 -6.57 0.72
N PRO A 207 7.88 -5.49 0.30
CA PRO A 207 9.03 -5.57 -0.60
C PRO A 207 10.08 -6.58 -0.12
N PHE A 208 10.97 -7.02 -1.00
CA PHE A 208 11.95 -8.05 -0.62
C PHE A 208 13.01 -7.50 0.34
N GLU A 209 13.42 -8.33 1.29
CA GLU A 209 14.47 -8.02 2.26
C GLU A 209 15.57 -9.09 2.19
N GLY A 210 16.83 -8.69 2.35
CA GLY A 210 17.98 -9.61 2.43
C GLY A 210 18.08 -10.58 1.25
N ARG A 211 17.90 -11.88 1.55
CA ARG A 211 18.12 -12.98 0.60
C ARG A 211 17.13 -12.96 -0.57
N ASP A 212 15.84 -12.70 -0.34
CA ASP A 212 14.83 -12.69 -1.41
C ASP A 212 15.17 -11.68 -2.50
N ALA A 213 15.73 -10.53 -2.12
CA ALA A 213 16.15 -9.48 -3.06
C ALA A 213 17.37 -9.90 -3.89
N GLN A 214 18.39 -10.51 -3.25
CA GLN A 214 19.56 -11.07 -3.95
C GLN A 214 19.15 -12.19 -4.91
N THR A 215 18.30 -13.09 -4.46
CA THR A 215 17.76 -14.19 -5.26
C THR A 215 16.93 -13.68 -6.45
N MET A 216 16.17 -12.59 -6.31
CA MET A 216 15.54 -11.95 -7.46
C MET A 216 16.56 -11.37 -8.45
N LEU A 217 17.62 -10.70 -7.98
CA LEU A 217 18.69 -10.22 -8.86
C LEU A 217 19.34 -11.37 -9.62
N GLU A 218 19.72 -12.46 -8.93
CA GLU A 218 20.30 -13.65 -9.54
C GLU A 218 19.39 -14.25 -10.63
N GLN A 219 18.08 -14.35 -10.38
CA GLN A 219 17.14 -14.91 -11.37
C GLN A 219 16.94 -14.01 -12.59
N ASP A 220 16.76 -12.70 -12.39
CA ASP A 220 16.41 -11.77 -13.47
C ASP A 220 17.64 -11.38 -14.30
N LEU A 221 18.82 -11.32 -13.66
CA LEU A 221 20.10 -10.98 -14.29
C LEU A 221 20.88 -12.19 -14.83
N ALA A 222 20.51 -13.43 -14.48
CA ALA A 222 21.06 -14.63 -15.14
C ALA A 222 20.77 -14.70 -16.66
N GLN A 223 19.98 -13.76 -17.20
CA GLN A 223 19.72 -13.58 -18.63
C GLN A 223 20.24 -12.24 -19.18
N LYS A 224 20.91 -11.42 -18.36
CA LYS A 224 21.19 -9.99 -18.60
C LYS A 224 22.57 -9.56 -18.05
N ASP A 225 23.65 -9.98 -18.71
CA ASP A 225 25.07 -9.76 -18.36
C ASP A 225 25.56 -8.28 -18.33
N GLN A 226 24.68 -7.28 -18.33
CA GLN A 226 25.03 -5.87 -18.61
C GLN A 226 24.87 -4.89 -17.44
N VAL A 227 24.29 -5.29 -16.29
CA VAL A 227 24.08 -4.39 -15.14
C VAL A 227 25.12 -4.64 -14.04
N SER A 228 25.98 -3.65 -13.75
CA SER A 228 27.04 -3.78 -12.73
C SER A 228 26.49 -3.86 -11.30
N PRO A 229 27.23 -4.46 -10.34
CA PRO A 229 26.79 -4.60 -8.94
C PRO A 229 26.39 -3.27 -8.28
N GLU A 230 27.06 -2.19 -8.64
CA GLU A 230 26.82 -0.82 -8.22
C GLU A 230 25.42 -0.35 -8.66
N LEU A 231 25.10 -0.53 -9.95
CA LEU A 231 23.77 -0.23 -10.51
C LEU A 231 22.68 -1.15 -9.95
N GLN A 232 22.98 -2.43 -9.67
CA GLN A 232 22.05 -3.35 -9.01
C GLN A 232 21.69 -2.86 -7.59
N ARG A 233 22.69 -2.44 -6.81
CA ARG A 233 22.50 -1.88 -5.47
C ARG A 233 21.68 -0.58 -5.53
N LEU A 234 21.97 0.27 -6.50
CA LEU A 234 21.25 1.53 -6.71
C LEU A 234 19.80 1.28 -7.13
N ALA A 235 19.54 0.30 -7.99
CA ALA A 235 18.18 -0.14 -8.34
C ALA A 235 17.41 -0.69 -7.13
N LEU A 236 18.05 -1.49 -6.25
CA LEU A 236 17.44 -1.95 -5.00
C LEU A 236 17.04 -0.78 -4.08
N GLU A 237 17.91 0.22 -3.92
CA GLU A 237 17.67 1.40 -3.08
C GLU A 237 16.53 2.26 -3.64
N ILE A 238 16.61 2.62 -4.93
CA ILE A 238 15.62 3.45 -5.62
C ILE A 238 14.22 2.82 -5.59
N THR A 239 14.14 1.51 -5.88
CA THR A 239 12.87 0.77 -5.96
C THR A 239 12.39 0.24 -4.61
N GLY A 240 13.18 0.40 -3.54
CA GLY A 240 12.92 -0.18 -2.23
C GLY A 240 12.72 -1.70 -2.27
N ALA A 241 13.41 -2.38 -3.20
CA ALA A 241 13.27 -3.81 -3.49
C ALA A 241 11.84 -4.31 -3.76
N HIS A 242 10.95 -3.46 -4.28
CA HIS A 242 9.61 -3.89 -4.72
C HIS A 242 9.71 -4.70 -6.02
N PRO A 243 9.23 -5.95 -6.10
CA PRO A 243 9.54 -6.88 -7.20
C PRO A 243 9.23 -6.30 -8.58
N GLY A 244 8.00 -5.80 -8.77
CA GLY A 244 7.58 -5.23 -10.05
C GLY A 244 8.29 -3.93 -10.44
N LEU A 245 8.85 -3.18 -9.49
CA LEU A 245 9.60 -1.95 -9.76
C LEU A 245 11.08 -2.27 -10.01
N LEU A 246 11.67 -3.13 -9.18
CA LEU A 246 13.02 -3.65 -9.33
C LEU A 246 13.19 -4.27 -10.71
N LYS A 247 12.28 -5.17 -11.12
CA LYS A 247 12.30 -5.77 -12.45
C LYS A 247 12.29 -4.73 -13.57
N SER A 248 11.30 -3.83 -13.61
CA SER A 248 11.23 -2.82 -14.69
C SER A 248 12.44 -1.89 -14.72
N THR A 249 13.02 -1.56 -13.56
CA THR A 249 14.24 -0.74 -13.47
C THR A 249 15.46 -1.51 -14.00
N LEU A 250 15.63 -2.78 -13.64
CA LEU A 250 16.69 -3.64 -14.17
C LEU A 250 16.51 -3.89 -15.67
N ASP A 251 15.27 -4.07 -16.13
CA ASP A 251 14.93 -4.18 -17.55
C ASP A 251 15.41 -2.93 -18.30
N ALA A 252 14.98 -1.72 -17.88
CA ALA A 252 15.36 -0.46 -18.50
C ALA A 252 16.88 -0.17 -18.48
N LEU A 253 17.59 -0.54 -17.40
CA LEU A 253 19.05 -0.44 -17.31
C LEU A 253 19.75 -1.45 -18.24
N SER A 254 19.29 -2.70 -18.25
CA SER A 254 19.88 -3.78 -19.06
C SER A 254 19.68 -3.62 -20.57
N GLU A 255 18.58 -2.98 -20.97
CA GLU A 255 18.22 -2.79 -22.38
C GLU A 255 18.80 -1.48 -22.94
N GLY A 256 19.54 -0.72 -22.12
CA GLY A 256 20.11 0.58 -22.50
C GLY A 256 19.05 1.67 -22.74
N SER A 257 17.82 1.47 -22.26
CA SER A 257 16.75 2.47 -22.36
C SER A 257 17.03 3.71 -21.49
N ILE A 258 17.91 3.55 -20.49
CA ILE A 258 18.39 4.60 -19.60
C ILE A 258 19.91 4.53 -19.54
N GLU A 259 20.57 5.62 -19.92
CA GLU A 259 22.01 5.81 -19.67
C GLU A 259 22.21 6.00 -18.15
N ALA A 260 22.96 5.11 -17.51
CA ALA A 260 23.30 5.20 -16.09
C ALA A 260 24.79 4.88 -15.88
N GLU A 261 25.47 5.72 -15.10
CA GLU A 261 26.86 5.51 -14.72
C GLU A 261 26.96 5.02 -13.27
N GLU A 262 28.03 4.28 -12.92
CA GLU A 262 28.24 3.77 -11.55
C GLU A 262 28.42 4.89 -10.49
N GLN A 263 28.64 6.11 -10.95
CA GLN A 263 28.78 7.33 -10.16
C GLN A 263 27.51 8.20 -10.12
N ASP A 264 26.43 7.83 -10.83
CA ASP A 264 25.15 8.55 -10.77
C ASP A 264 24.54 8.44 -9.35
N ILE A 265 23.98 9.54 -8.86
CA ILE A 265 23.22 9.55 -7.60
C ILE A 265 21.76 9.08 -7.82
N PRO A 266 21.06 8.56 -6.79
CA PRO A 266 19.70 8.03 -6.93
C PRO A 266 18.73 8.97 -7.66
N GLU A 267 18.81 10.27 -7.37
CA GLU A 267 17.96 11.30 -7.95
C GLU A 267 18.11 11.42 -9.47
N GLN A 268 19.33 11.28 -10.01
CA GLN A 268 19.60 11.39 -11.44
C GLN A 268 19.01 10.20 -12.22
N ILE A 269 19.15 8.98 -11.69
CA ILE A 269 18.54 7.79 -12.31
C ILE A 269 17.02 7.84 -12.17
N ILE A 270 16.48 8.28 -11.02
CA ILE A 270 15.03 8.46 -10.83
C ILE A 270 14.46 9.44 -11.87
N GLU A 271 15.12 10.56 -12.14
CA GLU A 271 14.64 11.52 -13.16
C GLU A 271 14.52 10.85 -14.54
N LYS A 272 15.52 10.04 -14.94
CA LYS A 272 15.50 9.28 -16.20
C LYS A 272 14.39 8.20 -16.20
N LEU A 273 14.29 7.42 -15.11
CA LEU A 273 13.28 6.35 -14.91
C LEU A 273 11.83 6.85 -14.99
N LEU A 274 11.58 8.11 -14.62
CA LEU A 274 10.25 8.72 -14.65
C LEU A 274 9.78 9.13 -16.06
N TYR A 275 10.62 8.96 -17.09
CA TYR A 275 10.22 9.04 -18.50
C TYR A 275 10.13 7.66 -19.18
N ASP A 276 10.60 6.59 -18.54
CA ASP A 276 10.49 5.23 -19.06
C ASP A 276 9.06 4.67 -18.88
N MET A 277 8.39 4.36 -19.98
CA MET A 277 6.98 3.94 -19.97
C MET A 277 6.72 2.63 -19.21
N PRO A 278 7.53 1.55 -19.35
CA PRO A 278 7.45 0.38 -18.49
C PRO A 278 7.53 0.70 -16.98
N VAL A 279 8.53 1.48 -16.54
CA VAL A 279 8.72 1.83 -15.13
C VAL A 279 7.60 2.72 -14.59
N VAL A 280 7.17 3.72 -15.36
CA VAL A 280 6.02 4.59 -15.03
C VAL A 280 4.74 3.77 -14.91
N SER A 281 4.50 2.82 -15.81
CA SER A 281 3.35 1.91 -15.75
C SER A 281 3.36 1.03 -14.49
N ARG A 282 4.54 0.57 -14.03
CA ARG A 282 4.66 -0.15 -12.75
C ARG A 282 4.40 0.74 -11.53
N CYS A 283 4.83 2.00 -11.57
CA CYS A 283 4.49 2.98 -10.52
C CYS A 283 2.97 3.24 -10.48
N GLU A 284 2.32 3.37 -11.63
CA GLU A 284 0.87 3.57 -11.75
C GLU A 284 0.07 2.34 -11.29
N GLN A 285 0.50 1.13 -11.64
CA GLN A 285 -0.11 -0.12 -11.14
C GLN A 285 -0.01 -0.26 -9.61
N LEU A 286 1.15 0.05 -9.03
CA LEU A 286 1.31 0.05 -7.57
C LEU A 286 0.40 1.12 -6.95
N TRP A 287 0.42 2.34 -7.48
CA TRP A 287 -0.41 3.45 -7.00
C TRP A 287 -1.91 3.11 -7.01
N ASN A 288 -2.42 2.60 -8.13
CA ASN A 288 -3.83 2.26 -8.30
C ASN A 288 -4.28 1.05 -7.47
N SER A 289 -3.34 0.23 -6.96
CA SER A 289 -3.66 -0.86 -6.03
C SER A 289 -3.96 -0.40 -4.60
N LEU A 290 -3.56 0.82 -4.24
CA LEU A 290 -3.79 1.42 -2.92
C LEU A 290 -5.20 2.01 -2.83
N SER A 291 -5.83 1.89 -1.67
CA SER A 291 -7.10 2.57 -1.39
C SER A 291 -6.96 4.09 -1.41
N GLU A 292 -8.06 4.81 -1.67
CA GLU A 292 -8.07 6.28 -1.78
C GLU A 292 -7.45 7.00 -0.58
N ILE A 293 -7.74 6.50 0.64
CA ILE A 293 -7.19 7.08 1.88
C ILE A 293 -5.70 6.80 2.05
N GLU A 294 -5.19 5.67 1.55
CA GLU A 294 -3.75 5.37 1.52
C GLU A 294 -3.05 6.27 0.50
N GLN A 295 -3.60 6.40 -0.72
CA GLN A 295 -3.13 7.36 -1.71
C GLN A 295 -3.11 8.79 -1.14
N TYR A 296 -4.18 9.19 -0.45
CA TYR A 296 -4.28 10.49 0.21
C TYR A 296 -3.16 10.67 1.26
N CYS A 297 -2.92 9.67 2.13
CA CYS A 297 -1.82 9.72 3.09
C CYS A 297 -0.45 9.81 2.40
N LEU A 298 -0.23 9.07 1.30
CA LEU A 298 1.05 9.06 0.59
C LEU A 298 1.40 10.40 -0.06
N LYS A 299 0.41 11.19 -0.52
CA LYS A 299 0.64 12.54 -1.09
C LYS A 299 1.34 13.49 -0.09
N TYR A 300 1.22 13.26 1.22
CA TYR A 300 1.84 14.11 2.26
C TYR A 300 3.19 13.59 2.77
N VAL A 301 3.68 12.43 2.30
CA VAL A 301 4.90 11.78 2.82
C VAL A 301 6.18 12.59 2.60
N ARG A 302 6.33 13.24 1.44
CA ARG A 302 7.61 13.87 1.03
C ARG A 302 8.17 14.90 2.01
N LYS A 303 7.33 15.53 2.85
CA LYS A 303 7.75 16.62 3.73
C LYS A 303 8.53 16.19 4.98
N SER A 304 8.77 14.89 5.19
CA SER A 304 9.12 14.36 6.53
C SER A 304 8.13 14.80 7.61
N MET A 305 6.87 15.05 7.23
CA MET A 305 5.81 15.56 8.10
C MET A 305 4.48 14.88 7.80
N LEU A 306 4.44 13.56 7.94
CA LEU A 306 3.20 12.80 8.14
C LEU A 306 2.63 13.07 9.56
N THR A 307 2.47 14.35 9.90
CA THR A 307 1.83 14.77 11.14
C THR A 307 0.32 14.58 11.01
N LYS A 308 -0.30 13.95 12.01
CA LYS A 308 -1.73 13.58 11.96
C LYS A 308 -2.67 14.80 11.77
N SER A 309 -2.19 15.98 12.14
CA SER A 309 -2.85 17.28 11.95
C SER A 309 -2.99 17.69 10.48
N ALA A 310 -2.05 17.34 9.60
CA ALA A 310 -2.07 17.77 8.20
C ALA A 310 -3.13 17.04 7.34
N ILE A 311 -3.58 15.86 7.78
CA ILE A 311 -4.42 14.95 6.97
C ILE A 311 -5.90 15.01 7.41
N GLY A 312 -6.18 15.49 8.62
CA GLY A 312 -7.50 15.44 9.27
C GLY A 312 -8.63 16.28 8.66
N GLN A 313 -8.42 16.97 7.54
CA GLN A 313 -9.45 17.76 6.86
C GLN A 313 -10.39 16.92 5.99
N HIS A 314 -9.92 15.82 5.39
CA HIS A 314 -10.72 15.00 4.45
C HIS A 314 -11.19 13.65 5.01
N TYR A 315 -10.48 13.06 5.98
CA TYR A 315 -10.85 11.78 6.57
C TYR A 315 -10.87 11.86 8.12
N PRO A 316 -11.74 11.10 8.80
CA PRO A 316 -11.71 10.98 10.25
C PRO A 316 -10.35 10.46 10.74
N VAL A 317 -9.85 11.02 11.85
CA VAL A 317 -8.54 10.68 12.45
C VAL A 317 -8.34 9.17 12.64
N GLN A 318 -9.41 8.43 12.97
CA GLN A 318 -9.33 6.97 13.09
C GLN A 318 -9.03 6.28 11.75
N GLN A 319 -9.68 6.69 10.66
CA GLN A 319 -9.43 6.08 9.34
C GLN A 319 -8.01 6.39 8.85
N ILE A 320 -7.50 7.59 9.14
CA ILE A 320 -6.10 7.97 8.86
C ILE A 320 -5.13 7.09 9.66
N ASN A 321 -5.41 6.82 10.94
CA ASN A 321 -4.61 5.92 11.75
C ASN A 321 -4.62 4.49 11.18
N ASP A 322 -5.80 3.97 10.83
CA ASP A 322 -5.98 2.65 10.24
C ASP A 322 -5.19 2.55 8.90
N ALA A 323 -5.27 3.57 8.04
CA ALA A 323 -4.55 3.63 6.77
C ALA A 323 -3.03 3.69 6.94
N ILE A 324 -2.50 4.49 7.87
CA ILE A 324 -1.05 4.53 8.18
C ILE A 324 -0.59 3.17 8.71
N GLN A 325 -1.33 2.53 9.62
CA GLN A 325 -1.01 1.19 10.13
C GLN A 325 -1.00 0.14 9.01
N ILE A 326 -1.92 0.21 8.06
CA ILE A 326 -2.00 -0.72 6.93
C ILE A 326 -0.86 -0.46 5.92
N LEU A 327 -0.49 0.80 5.68
CA LEU A 327 0.69 1.14 4.88
C LEU A 327 2.00 0.65 5.54
N GLN A 328 2.11 0.70 6.87
CA GLN A 328 3.23 0.11 7.61
C GLN A 328 3.22 -1.42 7.53
N LEU A 329 2.05 -2.06 7.66
CA LEU A 329 1.86 -3.51 7.51
C LEU A 329 2.33 -3.98 6.13
N LYS A 330 1.88 -3.31 5.06
CA LYS A 330 2.29 -3.53 3.66
C LYS A 330 3.77 -3.20 3.38
N GLY A 331 4.49 -2.60 4.33
CA GLY A 331 5.89 -2.17 4.15
C GLY A 331 6.07 -0.95 3.24
N ILE A 332 5.01 -0.17 2.99
CA ILE A 332 5.03 0.99 2.08
C ILE A 332 5.43 2.27 2.82
N LEU A 333 5.01 2.41 4.09
CA LEU A 333 5.50 3.44 4.99
C LEU A 333 6.48 2.84 6.00
N LEU A 334 7.67 3.43 6.06
CA LEU A 334 8.72 3.05 7.00
C LEU A 334 8.88 4.17 8.05
N GLU A 335 8.86 3.80 9.33
CA GLU A 335 9.07 4.74 10.44
C GLU A 335 10.57 5.00 10.62
N VAL A 336 10.98 6.25 10.46
CA VAL A 336 12.40 6.68 10.43
C VAL A 336 12.94 6.97 11.84
N GLN A 337 12.08 7.46 12.73
CA GLN A 337 12.40 7.79 14.11
C GLN A 337 11.18 7.59 15.01
N ARG A 338 11.42 7.38 16.32
CA ARG A 338 10.38 7.19 17.38
C ARG A 338 9.33 8.30 17.52
N ASN A 339 9.45 9.39 16.74
CA ASN A 339 8.54 10.52 16.72
C ASN A 339 7.44 10.40 15.64
N LYS A 340 7.15 9.18 15.12
CA LYS A 340 6.16 8.95 14.06
C LYS A 340 6.47 9.73 12.77
N LEU A 341 7.76 9.81 12.45
CA LEU A 341 8.23 10.33 11.18
C LEU A 341 8.28 9.18 10.18
N TYR A 342 7.54 9.30 9.08
CA TYR A 342 7.41 8.24 8.09
C TYR A 342 8.02 8.66 6.75
N ARG A 343 8.66 7.71 6.06
CA ARG A 343 9.09 7.84 4.67
C ARG A 343 8.44 6.78 3.79
N CYS A 344 8.40 7.03 2.49
CA CYS A 344 8.09 5.99 1.51
C CYS A 344 9.23 4.95 1.50
N PHE A 345 8.88 3.69 1.27
CA PHE A 345 9.84 2.60 1.12
C PHE A 345 10.75 2.79 -0.12
N SER A 346 10.18 3.29 -1.23
CA SER A 346 10.86 3.53 -2.51
C SER A 346 10.96 5.03 -2.81
N ALA A 347 12.17 5.47 -3.19
CA ALA A 347 12.42 6.83 -3.66
C ALA A 347 11.79 7.08 -5.04
N LEU A 348 11.83 6.09 -5.95
CA LEU A 348 11.16 6.17 -7.26
C LEU A 348 9.65 6.42 -7.13
N LEU A 349 8.95 5.63 -6.30
CA LEU A 349 7.52 5.82 -6.08
C LEU A 349 7.22 7.18 -5.45
N ALA A 350 8.05 7.64 -4.51
CA ALA A 350 7.90 8.96 -3.91
C ALA A 350 8.02 10.09 -4.94
N SER A 351 9.00 10.01 -5.85
CA SER A 351 9.19 10.99 -6.91
C SER A 351 8.09 10.92 -7.99
N TYR A 352 7.63 9.72 -8.36
CA TYR A 352 6.45 9.53 -9.23
C TYR A 352 5.21 10.23 -8.66
N ILE A 353 4.90 9.98 -7.39
CA ILE A 353 3.74 10.60 -6.71
C ILE A 353 3.84 12.13 -6.76
N VAL A 354 5.05 12.68 -6.62
CA VAL A 354 5.27 14.12 -6.63
C VAL A 354 5.08 14.72 -8.01
N GLN A 355 5.77 14.18 -9.02
CA GLN A 355 5.68 14.64 -10.42
C GLN A 355 4.24 14.58 -10.93
N ARG A 356 3.49 13.53 -10.53
CA ARG A 356 2.12 13.26 -11.00
C ARG A 356 1.03 13.98 -10.18
N TYR A 357 1.21 14.16 -8.87
CA TYR A 357 0.12 14.62 -7.97
C TYR A 357 0.47 15.77 -7.01
N THR A 358 1.74 16.12 -6.77
CA THR A 358 2.07 17.29 -5.92
C THR A 358 1.89 18.62 -6.66
N SER A 359 2.00 18.62 -7.99
CA SER A 359 1.58 19.72 -8.87
C SER A 359 0.06 19.98 -8.85
N LEU A 360 -0.73 19.06 -8.29
CA LEU A 360 -2.19 19.13 -8.14
C LEU A 360 -2.63 19.28 -6.68
N THR A 361 -1.71 19.43 -5.73
CA THR A 361 -2.06 19.71 -4.33
C THR A 361 -2.18 21.22 -4.16
N PRO A 362 -3.36 21.77 -3.83
CA PRO A 362 -3.47 23.19 -3.48
C PRO A 362 -2.57 23.49 -2.27
N GLY A 363 -1.86 24.62 -2.31
CA GLY A 363 -0.94 25.01 -1.25
C GLY A 363 0.17 25.96 -1.70
N LEU A 364 1.04 26.32 -0.75
CA LEU A 364 2.10 27.32 -0.93
C LEU A 364 3.48 26.65 -1.11
N GLN A 365 4.17 26.90 -2.22
CA GLN A 365 5.58 26.50 -2.41
C GLN A 365 6.49 27.73 -2.46
N ILE A 366 7.71 27.62 -1.94
CA ILE A 366 8.71 28.70 -1.98
C ILE A 366 10.02 28.13 -2.51
N ASP A 367 10.67 28.80 -3.45
CA ASP A 367 12.04 28.52 -3.88
C ASP A 367 12.97 29.46 -3.10
N PHE A 368 13.83 28.93 -2.22
CA PHE A 368 14.72 29.78 -1.42
C PHE A 368 15.92 30.31 -2.21
N SER A 369 16.26 29.70 -3.34
CA SER A 369 17.36 30.10 -4.22
C SER A 369 16.97 31.29 -5.09
N ARG A 370 15.80 31.23 -5.75
CA ARG A 370 15.28 32.27 -6.64
C ARG A 370 14.35 33.27 -5.95
N ARG A 371 13.96 33.01 -4.69
CA ARG A 371 13.02 33.82 -3.88
C ARG A 371 11.65 33.98 -4.55
N GLN A 372 11.20 32.91 -5.21
CA GLN A 372 9.93 32.84 -5.90
C GLN A 372 8.90 32.07 -5.07
N VAL A 373 7.61 32.33 -5.31
CA VAL A 373 6.50 31.69 -4.61
C VAL A 373 5.49 31.18 -5.62
N TRP A 374 4.98 29.97 -5.39
CA TRP A 374 3.86 29.42 -6.13
C TRP A 374 2.70 29.18 -5.17
N VAL A 375 1.50 29.51 -5.63
CA VAL A 375 0.24 29.24 -4.93
C VAL A 375 -0.57 28.35 -5.85
N ASP A 376 -0.97 27.18 -5.36
CA ASP A 376 -1.74 26.19 -6.14
C ASP A 376 -1.07 25.83 -7.48
N GLY A 377 0.26 25.72 -7.46
CA GLY A 377 1.10 25.45 -8.64
C GLY A 377 1.38 26.67 -9.54
N VAL A 378 0.70 27.79 -9.36
CA VAL A 378 0.84 29.02 -10.17
C VAL A 378 1.89 29.95 -9.57
N LEU A 379 2.91 30.30 -10.38
CA LEU A 379 3.96 31.27 -10.00
C LEU A 379 3.32 32.64 -9.73
N GLN A 380 3.56 33.20 -8.55
CA GLN A 380 3.09 34.53 -8.22
C GLN A 380 3.96 35.58 -8.91
N PRO A 381 3.35 36.58 -9.60
CA PRO A 381 4.09 37.57 -10.39
C PRO A 381 4.83 38.61 -9.52
N GLY A 382 4.56 38.66 -8.22
CA GLY A 382 5.27 39.52 -7.27
C GLY A 382 6.61 38.92 -6.86
N HIS A 383 7.71 39.64 -7.09
CA HIS A 383 8.97 39.35 -6.42
C HIS A 383 8.85 39.70 -4.94
N LEU A 384 9.13 38.75 -4.06
CA LEU A 384 9.22 39.00 -2.62
C LEU A 384 10.32 40.02 -2.32
N THR A 385 10.01 41.07 -1.55
CA THR A 385 11.08 41.91 -0.98
C THR A 385 11.91 41.07 0.01
N PRO A 386 13.17 41.45 0.30
CA PRO A 386 14.02 40.68 1.22
C PRO A 386 13.40 40.43 2.60
N LYS A 387 12.48 41.30 3.06
CA LYS A 387 11.78 41.14 4.35
C LYS A 387 10.58 40.20 4.26
N GLU A 388 9.81 40.27 3.18
CA GLU A 388 8.73 39.30 2.92
C GLU A 388 9.31 37.90 2.71
N PHE A 389 10.43 37.79 2.00
CA PHE A 389 11.15 36.52 1.85
C PHE A 389 11.66 35.97 3.18
N LYS A 390 12.32 36.80 4.01
CA LYS A 390 12.73 36.37 5.36
C LYS A 390 11.54 35.93 6.22
N LEU A 391 10.42 36.65 6.18
CA LEU A 391 9.20 36.30 6.90
C LEU A 391 8.68 34.92 6.46
N LEU A 392 8.43 34.75 5.16
CA LEU A 392 7.88 33.51 4.63
C LEU A 392 8.85 32.33 4.79
N ARG A 393 10.16 32.53 4.60
CA ARG A 393 11.18 31.52 4.88
C ARG A 393 11.20 31.11 6.36
N TYR A 394 11.14 32.08 7.28
CA TYR A 394 11.16 31.78 8.71
C TYR A 394 9.90 31.03 9.16
N LEU A 395 8.72 31.41 8.68
CA LEU A 395 7.49 30.67 8.96
C LEU A 395 7.44 29.31 8.24
N ALA A 396 8.06 29.19 7.06
CA ALA A 396 8.18 27.93 6.32
C ALA A 396 9.10 26.91 7.01
N THR A 397 10.19 27.35 7.65
CA THR A 397 11.02 26.44 8.46
C THR A 397 10.36 26.03 9.78
N HIS A 398 9.27 26.68 10.18
CA HIS A 398 8.44 26.37 11.35
C HIS A 398 6.97 26.12 10.95
N ALA A 399 6.76 25.48 9.80
CA ALA A 399 5.42 25.36 9.21
C ALA A 399 4.43 24.62 10.12
N ASN A 400 3.21 25.14 10.21
CA ASN A 400 2.13 24.74 11.13
C ASN A 400 2.37 25.05 12.63
N GLU A 401 3.52 25.62 13.01
CA GLU A 401 3.79 26.10 14.37
C GLU A 401 3.34 27.57 14.52
N VAL A 402 3.12 28.01 15.77
CA VAL A 402 2.75 29.40 16.07
C VAL A 402 4.01 30.16 16.48
N CYS A 403 4.59 30.90 15.53
CA CYS A 403 5.76 31.72 15.79
C CYS A 403 5.34 33.06 16.42
N SER A 404 6.01 33.45 17.50
CA SER A 404 5.70 34.70 18.19
C SER A 404 6.14 35.94 17.40
N ARG A 405 5.51 37.09 17.68
CA ARG A 405 5.86 38.36 17.03
C ARG A 405 7.30 38.78 17.30
N GLU A 406 7.83 38.44 18.48
CA GLU A 406 9.24 38.70 18.84
C GLU A 406 10.19 37.86 17.98
N GLU A 407 9.96 36.54 17.91
CA GLU A 407 10.77 35.61 17.11
C GLU A 407 10.79 35.98 15.63
N ILE A 408 9.60 36.24 15.06
CA ILE A 408 9.47 36.66 13.66
C ILE A 408 10.20 37.99 13.42
N THR A 409 10.07 38.97 14.33
CA THR A 409 10.77 40.25 14.20
C THR A 409 12.28 40.04 14.20
N ARG A 410 12.81 39.25 15.15
CA ARG A 410 14.23 38.93 15.25
C ARG A 410 14.75 38.29 13.95
N ALA A 411 14.00 37.34 13.37
CA ALA A 411 14.35 36.66 12.12
C ALA A 411 14.25 37.55 10.85
N VAL A 412 13.33 38.52 10.82
CA VAL A 412 13.13 39.40 9.66
C VAL A 412 14.10 40.59 9.66
N TYR A 413 14.39 41.16 10.83
CA TYR A 413 15.11 42.43 10.98
C TYR A 413 16.54 42.31 11.53
N ASP A 414 16.98 41.13 11.98
CA ASP A 414 18.31 40.87 12.57
C ASP A 414 18.64 41.77 13.78
N GLN A 415 17.64 42.16 14.58
CA GLN A 415 17.75 43.12 15.68
C GLN A 415 16.94 42.67 16.91
N GLU A 416 17.28 43.23 18.09
CA GLU A 416 16.48 43.05 19.31
C GLU A 416 15.11 43.76 19.19
N TYR A 417 14.07 43.14 19.77
CA TYR A 417 12.68 43.56 19.61
C TYR A 417 12.33 44.76 20.51
N THR A 418 11.79 45.83 19.92
CA THR A 418 11.37 47.06 20.63
C THR A 418 9.85 47.31 20.54
N SER A 419 9.08 46.36 21.08
CA SER A 419 7.61 46.40 21.26
C SER A 419 6.83 47.20 20.21
N LYS A 420 6.32 48.38 20.56
CA LYS A 420 5.27 49.09 19.81
C LYS A 420 5.66 49.57 18.41
N ARG A 421 6.95 49.80 18.12
CA ARG A 421 7.37 50.23 16.77
C ARG A 421 7.60 49.05 15.83
N ASP A 422 8.04 47.92 16.36
CA ASP A 422 8.35 46.75 15.55
C ASP A 422 7.11 45.91 15.25
N ASP A 423 6.10 45.94 16.13
CA ASP A 423 4.77 45.37 15.84
C ASP A 423 4.16 45.94 14.55
N ALA A 424 4.04 47.26 14.43
CA ALA A 424 3.45 47.90 13.24
C ALA A 424 4.29 47.66 11.96
N ARG A 425 5.62 47.51 12.11
CA ARG A 425 6.52 47.16 11.01
C ARG A 425 6.34 45.70 10.57
N LEU A 426 6.17 44.79 11.52
CA LEU A 426 5.89 43.38 11.26
C LEU A 426 4.55 43.22 10.55
N ASP A 427 3.49 43.87 11.03
CA ASP A 427 2.16 43.81 10.40
C ASP A 427 2.20 44.31 8.95
N ALA A 428 2.94 45.38 8.67
CA ALA A 428 3.14 45.87 7.31
C ALA A 428 3.99 44.94 6.41
N VAL A 429 4.78 44.02 6.95
CA VAL A 429 5.47 42.95 6.18
C VAL A 429 4.54 41.76 5.99
N VAL A 430 3.78 41.37 7.02
CA VAL A 430 2.77 40.31 6.96
C VAL A 430 1.70 40.63 5.92
N GLU A 431 1.19 41.86 5.88
CA GLU A 431 0.17 42.29 4.92
C GLU A 431 0.68 42.25 3.47
N ARG A 432 1.96 42.59 3.24
CA ARG A 432 2.59 42.46 1.91
C ARG A 432 2.85 41.02 1.53
N ALA A 433 3.30 40.18 2.46
CA ALA A 433 3.46 38.76 2.24
C ALA A 433 2.12 38.10 1.88
N ARG A 434 1.03 38.40 2.61
CA ARG A 434 -0.34 37.98 2.28
C ARG A 434 -0.73 38.37 0.85
N ARG A 435 -0.52 39.63 0.47
CA ARG A 435 -0.78 40.11 -0.91
C ARG A 435 0.06 39.38 -1.97
N CYS A 436 1.31 39.01 -1.66
CA CYS A 436 2.17 38.26 -2.56
C CYS A 436 1.73 36.79 -2.75
N ILE A 437 1.00 36.22 -1.78
CA ILE A 437 0.56 34.81 -1.78
C ILE A 437 -0.95 34.64 -1.96
N GLY A 438 -1.67 35.72 -2.28
CA GLY A 438 -3.12 35.71 -2.52
C GLY A 438 -3.99 35.42 -1.29
N ASP A 439 -3.49 35.65 -0.07
CA ASP A 439 -4.15 35.27 1.20
C ASP A 439 -5.00 36.42 1.78
N ASP A 440 -6.28 36.15 2.08
CA ASP A 440 -7.17 37.15 2.71
C ASP A 440 -6.98 37.16 4.24
N PRO A 441 -6.67 38.30 4.88
CA PRO A 441 -6.56 38.39 6.34
C PRO A 441 -7.85 38.06 7.11
N ARG A 442 -9.03 38.03 6.46
CA ARG A 442 -10.33 37.68 7.06
C ARG A 442 -10.62 36.19 7.02
N GLU A 443 -10.15 35.51 5.97
CA GLU A 443 -10.28 34.06 5.77
C GLU A 443 -8.89 33.49 5.43
N PRO A 444 -7.94 33.51 6.38
CA PRO A 444 -6.54 33.18 6.11
C PRO A 444 -6.38 31.69 5.84
N ARG A 445 -5.97 31.37 4.62
CA ARG A 445 -5.66 30.01 4.16
C ARG A 445 -4.20 29.68 4.45
N PHE A 446 -3.29 30.60 4.18
CA PHE A 446 -1.85 30.41 4.35
C PHE A 446 -1.31 31.05 5.61
N LEU A 447 -1.46 32.37 5.78
CA LEU A 447 -0.80 33.11 6.85
C LEU A 447 -1.84 33.47 7.91
N GLU A 448 -1.97 32.62 8.93
CA GLU A 448 -2.95 32.76 10.01
C GLU A 448 -2.42 33.69 11.12
N THR A 449 -3.28 34.58 11.63
CA THR A 449 -2.96 35.41 12.82
C THR A 449 -3.55 34.76 14.07
N VAL A 450 -2.70 34.18 14.92
CA VAL A 450 -3.13 33.63 16.21
C VAL A 450 -3.13 34.76 17.25
N ARG A 451 -4.33 35.23 17.62
CA ARG A 451 -4.53 36.41 18.47
C ARG A 451 -3.70 36.34 19.75
N ALA A 452 -2.99 37.43 20.06
CA ALA A 452 -2.06 37.57 21.19
C ALA A 452 -0.86 36.60 21.23
N MET A 453 -0.71 35.67 20.28
CA MET A 453 0.43 34.75 20.21
C MET A 453 1.38 35.11 19.07
N GLY A 454 0.88 35.27 17.83
CA GLY A 454 1.71 35.59 16.68
C GLY A 454 1.11 35.14 15.35
N HIS A 455 1.94 34.53 14.50
CA HIS A 455 1.55 34.11 13.15
C HIS A 455 1.95 32.65 12.89
N ARG A 456 1.16 31.96 12.08
CA ARG A 456 1.39 30.58 11.64
C ARG A 456 1.29 30.50 10.12
N LEU A 457 2.12 29.67 9.50
CA LEU A 457 2.02 29.32 8.08
C LEU A 457 1.41 27.93 7.91
N ASN A 458 0.21 27.88 7.36
CA ASN A 458 -0.56 26.70 7.00
C ASN A 458 -0.37 26.37 5.51
N GLU A 459 -0.75 25.14 5.11
CA GLU A 459 -0.72 24.66 3.71
C GLU A 459 0.61 24.82 2.96
N TYR A 460 1.72 25.04 3.67
CA TYR A 460 3.06 25.10 3.06
C TYR A 460 3.46 23.72 2.53
N LEU A 461 3.72 23.65 1.23
CA LEU A 461 4.01 22.44 0.47
C LEU A 461 5.49 22.06 0.46
N GLY A 462 6.38 22.95 0.90
CA GLY A 462 7.83 22.71 0.95
C GLY A 462 8.62 23.59 -0.02
N GLU A 463 9.93 23.36 -0.04
CA GLU A 463 10.83 24.06 -0.96
C GLU A 463 10.68 23.51 -2.39
N ARG A 464 10.65 24.42 -3.37
CA ARG A 464 10.66 24.08 -4.80
C ARG A 464 12.10 24.23 -5.31
N ALA A 465 12.64 23.13 -5.84
CA ALA A 465 13.92 23.06 -6.54
C ALA A 465 13.79 23.52 -8.01
#